data_AF-A0AAU9IWG6-F1
#
_entry.id   AF-A0AAU9IWG6-F1
#
_cell.length_a   1.000
_cell.length_b   1.000
_cell.length_c   1.000
_cell.angle_alpha   90.00
_cell.angle_beta   90.00
_cell.angle_gamma   90.00
#
_symmetry.space_group_name_H-M   'P 1'
#
loop_
_entity.id
_entity.type
_entity.pdbx_description
1 polymer ?
#
loop_
_entity_poly.entity_id
_entity_poly.type
_entity_poly.pdbx_seq_one_letter_code
_entity_poly.pdbx_strand_id
1 'polypeptide(L)'
;MMGNDRNLIPEFENLYETKDWEHILAKSSESPQDPEIQYYRALAMQQLHQFYEAIKVFESIYTHVGVLKEIDYNLGLCHYHLNNIDQAIEYLRRYMYSSPSHPSIYFHLVKVMLIKNLHADIDDVCERAVVSRSKKIPYRIWAYSLYKLKKYKEAHEKCLLILDKNKEEHSVWFLLGKVLRKCKYIKESRAALEKCCSLDPENLKYKKKYESLITKISTKPEYSSQKPKIQLDTPILPKQSAIKFAENRGCEDLFCLLF
;
A
#
# COMPACT_ATOMS: atom_id res chain seq x y z
N MET A 1 -26.42 19.93 4.10
CA MET A 1 -24.98 20.21 4.22
C MET A 1 -24.33 19.11 5.03
N MET A 2 -23.48 18.30 4.40
CA MET A 2 -22.26 17.71 4.97
C MET A 2 -21.57 16.97 3.82
N GLY A 3 -20.65 17.68 3.18
CA GLY A 3 -19.71 17.08 2.23
C GLY A 3 -18.89 16.04 2.96
N ASN A 4 -18.80 14.85 2.36
CA ASN A 4 -17.89 13.82 2.80
C ASN A 4 -17.00 13.55 1.60
N ASP A 5 -15.97 14.38 1.46
CA ASP A 5 -14.79 14.10 0.63
C ASP A 5 -14.11 12.85 1.20
N ARG A 6 -14.69 11.69 0.92
CA ARG A 6 -14.10 10.39 1.23
C ARG A 6 -13.15 10.10 0.08
N ASN A 7 -11.86 10.23 0.36
CA ASN A 7 -10.78 9.69 -0.46
C ASN A 7 -10.96 8.16 -0.60
N LEU A 8 -11.84 7.76 -1.51
CA LEU A 8 -11.88 6.42 -2.09
C LEU A 8 -10.56 6.23 -2.83
N ILE A 9 -10.11 4.98 -2.91
CA ILE A 9 -8.86 4.62 -3.59
C ILE A 9 -9.14 4.73 -5.11
N PRO A 10 -8.56 5.71 -5.83
CA PRO A 10 -8.91 5.98 -7.23
C PRO A 10 -8.69 4.78 -8.16
N GLU A 11 -7.77 3.87 -7.80
CA GLU A 11 -7.50 2.65 -8.57
C GLU A 11 -8.68 1.65 -8.62
N PHE A 12 -9.70 1.81 -7.77
CA PHE A 12 -10.94 1.03 -7.85
C PHE A 12 -12.04 1.67 -8.70
N GLU A 13 -11.97 2.98 -8.93
CA GLU A 13 -12.96 3.73 -9.71
C GLU A 13 -12.81 3.43 -11.22
N ASN A 14 -11.58 3.20 -11.68
CA ASN A 14 -11.27 3.10 -13.11
C ASN A 14 -11.20 1.66 -13.66
N LEU A 15 -11.70 0.65 -12.95
CA LEU A 15 -11.63 -0.74 -13.44
C LEU A 15 -12.55 -1.01 -14.65
N TYR A 16 -13.48 -0.10 -14.99
CA TYR A 16 -14.65 -0.43 -15.81
C TYR A 16 -15.16 0.72 -16.72
N GLU A 17 -14.31 1.70 -17.07
CA GLU A 17 -14.67 2.97 -17.75
C GLU A 17 -15.20 2.85 -19.20
N THR A 18 -15.32 1.65 -19.79
CA THR A 18 -15.57 1.49 -21.24
C THR A 18 -16.93 0.92 -21.63
N LYS A 19 -17.87 0.73 -20.70
CA LYS A 19 -19.20 0.17 -21.01
C LYS A 19 -20.32 1.14 -20.64
N ASP A 20 -21.29 1.27 -21.54
CA ASP A 20 -22.56 1.94 -21.29
C ASP A 20 -23.39 1.07 -20.32
N TRP A 21 -23.19 1.30 -19.03
CA TRP A 21 -23.78 0.51 -17.95
C TRP A 21 -25.31 0.65 -17.89
N GLU A 22 -25.85 1.79 -18.31
CA GLU A 22 -27.30 2.02 -18.42
C GLU A 22 -27.91 1.14 -19.52
N HIS A 23 -27.24 1.06 -20.68
CA HIS A 23 -27.65 0.14 -21.75
C HIS A 23 -27.57 -1.34 -21.33
N ILE A 24 -26.55 -1.73 -20.57
CA ILE A 24 -26.43 -3.09 -20.01
C ILE A 24 -27.55 -3.38 -19.00
N LEU A 25 -27.87 -2.42 -18.13
CA LEU A 25 -29.02 -2.49 -17.21
C LEU A 25 -30.33 -2.66 -17.97
N ALA A 26 -30.54 -1.88 -19.03
CA ALA A 26 -31.74 -1.96 -19.87
C ALA A 26 -31.86 -3.35 -20.53
N LYS A 27 -30.80 -3.85 -21.15
CA LYS A 27 -30.79 -5.20 -21.77
C LYS A 27 -30.98 -6.31 -20.75
N SER A 28 -30.54 -6.11 -19.50
CA SER A 28 -30.72 -7.11 -18.44
C SER A 28 -32.19 -7.36 -18.05
N SER A 29 -33.09 -6.42 -18.38
CA SER A 29 -34.52 -6.56 -18.12
C SER A 29 -35.23 -7.56 -19.05
N GLU A 30 -34.62 -7.90 -20.19
CA GLU A 30 -35.18 -8.80 -21.21
C GLU A 30 -34.96 -10.29 -20.89
N SER A 31 -34.01 -10.62 -20.00
CA SER A 31 -33.69 -12.01 -19.62
C SER A 31 -33.23 -12.08 -18.15
N PRO A 32 -34.15 -11.89 -17.19
CA PRO A 32 -33.81 -11.67 -15.79
C PRO A 32 -33.35 -12.92 -15.03
N GLN A 33 -33.50 -14.12 -15.60
CA GLN A 33 -33.05 -15.38 -14.99
C GLN A 33 -31.65 -15.83 -15.45
N ASP A 34 -31.05 -15.19 -16.46
CA ASP A 34 -29.71 -15.56 -16.92
C ASP A 34 -28.65 -15.06 -15.91
N PRO A 35 -27.86 -15.97 -15.31
CA PRO A 35 -26.84 -15.63 -14.33
C PRO A 35 -25.75 -14.67 -14.83
N GLU A 36 -25.37 -14.77 -16.11
CA GLU A 36 -24.37 -13.89 -16.72
C GLU A 36 -24.94 -12.47 -16.86
N ILE A 37 -26.20 -12.35 -17.25
CA ILE A 37 -26.91 -11.08 -17.36
C ILE A 37 -27.12 -10.45 -15.99
N GLN A 38 -27.50 -11.23 -14.97
CA GLN A 38 -27.61 -10.74 -13.59
C GLN A 38 -26.25 -10.30 -13.04
N TYR A 39 -25.16 -10.96 -13.41
CA TYR A 39 -23.81 -10.56 -13.02
C TYR A 39 -23.46 -9.16 -13.57
N TYR A 40 -23.72 -8.91 -14.85
CA TYR A 40 -23.50 -7.59 -15.45
C TYR A 40 -24.42 -6.51 -14.86
N ARG A 41 -25.65 -6.87 -14.51
CA ARG A 41 -26.57 -5.97 -13.78
C ARG A 41 -26.02 -5.57 -12.41
N ALA A 42 -25.52 -6.52 -11.64
CA ALA A 42 -24.91 -6.25 -10.33
C ALA A 42 -23.64 -5.40 -10.45
N LEU A 43 -22.82 -5.64 -11.48
CA LEU A 43 -21.68 -4.79 -11.81
C LEU A 43 -22.10 -3.34 -12.11
N ALA A 44 -23.14 -3.16 -12.94
CA ALA A 44 -23.65 -1.84 -13.26
C ALA A 44 -24.18 -1.12 -12.01
N MET A 45 -24.92 -1.83 -11.14
CA MET A 45 -25.36 -1.29 -9.83
C MET A 45 -24.17 -0.87 -8.97
N GLN A 46 -23.11 -1.67 -8.91
CA GLN A 46 -21.88 -1.32 -8.18
C GLN A 46 -21.22 -0.05 -8.74
N GLN A 47 -21.14 0.11 -10.07
CA GLN A 47 -20.61 1.33 -10.70
C GLN A 47 -21.48 2.57 -10.39
N LEU A 48 -22.79 2.38 -10.32
CA LEU A 48 -23.75 3.41 -9.91
C LEU A 48 -23.81 3.61 -8.38
N HIS A 49 -22.87 3.04 -7.62
CA HIS A 49 -22.78 3.14 -6.16
C HIS A 49 -23.98 2.56 -5.39
N GLN A 50 -24.79 1.72 -6.05
CA GLN A 50 -25.92 0.98 -5.48
C GLN A 50 -25.41 -0.33 -4.86
N PHE A 51 -24.52 -0.23 -3.87
CA PHE A 51 -23.78 -1.37 -3.35
C PHE A 51 -24.68 -2.41 -2.65
N TYR A 52 -25.73 -1.96 -1.97
CA TYR A 52 -26.63 -2.85 -1.25
C TYR A 52 -27.48 -3.69 -2.22
N GLU A 53 -27.98 -3.07 -3.29
CA GLU A 53 -28.71 -3.72 -4.38
C GLU A 53 -27.80 -4.67 -5.15
N ALA A 54 -26.57 -4.24 -5.45
CA ALA A 54 -25.57 -5.09 -6.11
C ALA A 54 -25.28 -6.36 -5.30
N ILE A 55 -25.11 -6.27 -3.98
CA ILE A 55 -24.91 -7.43 -3.09
C ILE A 55 -26.07 -8.41 -3.20
N LYS A 56 -27.32 -7.94 -3.12
CA LYS A 56 -28.51 -8.82 -3.24
C LYS A 56 -28.51 -9.58 -4.56
N VAL A 57 -28.19 -8.92 -5.67
CA VAL A 57 -28.13 -9.57 -6.99
C VAL A 57 -26.97 -10.57 -7.03
N PHE A 58 -25.77 -10.21 -6.56
CA PHE A 58 -24.64 -11.13 -6.48
C PHE A 58 -24.93 -12.38 -5.64
N GLU A 59 -25.53 -12.23 -4.47
CA GLU A 59 -25.93 -13.35 -3.61
C GLU A 59 -26.97 -14.26 -4.28
N SER A 60 -27.92 -13.68 -5.03
CA SER A 60 -28.91 -14.46 -5.78
C SER A 60 -28.30 -15.29 -6.92
N ILE A 61 -27.21 -14.83 -7.54
CA ILE A 61 -26.48 -15.59 -8.56
C ILE A 61 -25.74 -16.75 -7.89
N TYR A 62 -25.14 -16.48 -6.73
CA TYR A 62 -24.33 -17.42 -5.96
C TYR A 62 -25.09 -18.70 -5.58
N THR A 63 -26.40 -18.61 -5.36
CA THR A 63 -27.25 -19.73 -4.95
C THR A 63 -27.62 -20.67 -6.10
N HIS A 64 -27.52 -20.22 -7.36
CA HIS A 64 -28.04 -20.96 -8.52
C HIS A 64 -26.96 -21.45 -9.49
N VAL A 65 -25.82 -20.78 -9.55
CA VAL A 65 -24.71 -21.16 -10.42
C VAL A 65 -23.50 -21.48 -9.56
N GLY A 66 -22.84 -22.60 -9.85
CA GLY A 66 -21.54 -22.93 -9.24
C GLY A 66 -20.61 -21.72 -9.29
N VAL A 67 -19.89 -21.51 -8.19
CA VAL A 67 -19.17 -20.27 -7.82
C VAL A 67 -18.40 -19.62 -8.98
N LEU A 68 -18.99 -18.59 -9.60
CA LEU A 68 -18.22 -17.63 -10.40
C LEU A 68 -17.32 -16.87 -9.40
N LYS A 69 -16.02 -17.15 -9.45
CA LYS A 69 -15.03 -16.65 -8.47
C LYS A 69 -15.06 -15.13 -8.41
N GLU A 70 -15.31 -14.47 -9.53
CA GLU A 70 -15.40 -13.03 -9.70
C GLU A 70 -16.49 -12.39 -8.83
N ILE A 71 -17.52 -13.15 -8.41
CA ILE A 71 -18.53 -12.65 -7.48
C ILE A 71 -17.91 -12.40 -6.10
N ASP A 72 -17.03 -13.28 -5.61
CA ASP A 72 -16.33 -13.05 -4.33
C ASP A 72 -15.52 -11.74 -4.39
N TYR A 73 -14.90 -11.43 -5.52
CA TYR A 73 -14.18 -10.17 -5.67
C TYR A 73 -15.11 -8.96 -5.54
N ASN A 74 -16.21 -8.96 -6.29
CA ASN A 74 -17.15 -7.82 -6.32
C ASN A 74 -17.93 -7.67 -5.01
N LEU A 75 -18.36 -8.76 -4.38
CA LEU A 75 -18.93 -8.73 -3.03
C LEU A 75 -17.96 -8.10 -2.03
N GLY A 76 -16.68 -8.49 -2.11
CA GLY A 76 -15.62 -7.89 -1.30
C GLY A 76 -15.51 -6.37 -1.46
N LEU A 77 -15.61 -5.87 -2.70
CA LEU A 77 -15.60 -4.43 -2.99
C LEU A 77 -16.87 -3.73 -2.48
N CYS A 78 -18.06 -4.29 -2.74
CA CYS A 78 -19.31 -3.72 -2.24
C CYS A 78 -19.32 -3.62 -0.70
N HIS A 79 -18.89 -4.67 0.00
CA HIS A 79 -18.75 -4.65 1.46
C HIS A 79 -17.72 -3.62 1.93
N TYR A 80 -16.62 -3.44 1.20
CA TYR A 80 -15.65 -2.39 1.49
C TYR A 80 -16.29 -0.99 1.40
N HIS A 81 -17.04 -0.71 0.33
CA HIS A 81 -17.72 0.59 0.17
C HIS A 81 -18.82 0.84 1.21
N LEU A 82 -19.48 -0.22 1.69
CA LEU A 82 -20.44 -0.16 2.79
C LEU A 82 -19.78 -0.12 4.18
N ASN A 83 -18.45 -0.08 4.26
CA ASN A 83 -17.67 -0.11 5.51
C ASN A 83 -17.84 -1.41 6.34
N ASN A 84 -18.29 -2.50 5.71
CA ASN A 84 -18.34 -3.84 6.28
C ASN A 84 -16.97 -4.53 6.11
N ILE A 85 -15.96 -3.99 6.79
CA ILE A 85 -14.54 -4.34 6.54
C ILE A 85 -14.24 -5.83 6.74
N ASP A 86 -14.87 -6.49 7.70
CA ASP A 86 -14.66 -7.92 7.95
C ASP A 86 -15.15 -8.80 6.79
N GLN A 87 -16.37 -8.55 6.31
CA GLN A 87 -16.92 -9.26 5.15
C GLN A 87 -16.10 -8.97 3.89
N ALA A 88 -15.65 -7.72 3.72
CA ALA A 88 -14.76 -7.35 2.61
C ALA A 88 -13.47 -8.18 2.60
N ILE A 89 -12.82 -8.34 3.75
CA ILE A 89 -11.61 -9.15 3.90
C ILE A 89 -11.91 -10.62 3.59
N GLU A 90 -13.01 -11.17 4.10
CA GLU A 90 -13.38 -12.56 3.88
C GLU A 90 -13.55 -12.88 2.39
N TYR A 91 -14.38 -12.09 1.70
CA TYR A 91 -14.66 -12.28 0.27
C TYR A 91 -13.42 -12.06 -0.61
N LEU A 92 -12.64 -10.99 -0.37
CA LEU A 92 -11.39 -10.76 -1.12
C LEU A 92 -10.36 -11.86 -0.86
N ARG A 93 -10.32 -12.42 0.36
CA ARG A 93 -9.43 -13.55 0.68
C ARG A 93 -9.85 -14.80 -0.07
N ARG A 94 -11.15 -15.12 -0.15
CA ARG A 94 -11.67 -16.24 -0.96
C ARG A 94 -11.29 -16.09 -2.43
N TYR A 95 -11.48 -14.90 -3.00
CA TYR A 95 -11.08 -14.62 -4.38
C TYR A 95 -9.57 -14.75 -4.60
N MET A 96 -8.73 -14.30 -3.66
CA MET A 96 -7.28 -14.46 -3.73
C MET A 96 -6.86 -15.93 -3.81
N TYR A 97 -7.52 -16.83 -3.06
CA TYR A 97 -7.24 -18.27 -3.11
C TYR A 97 -7.66 -18.90 -4.43
N SER A 98 -8.78 -18.46 -5.00
CA SER A 98 -9.34 -19.03 -6.21
C SER A 98 -8.74 -18.47 -7.50
N SER A 99 -8.17 -17.26 -7.43
CA SER A 99 -7.54 -16.51 -8.52
C SER A 99 -6.20 -15.86 -8.10
N PRO A 100 -5.18 -16.67 -7.72
CA PRO A 100 -3.92 -16.17 -7.16
C PRO A 100 -3.03 -15.39 -8.16
N SER A 101 -3.31 -15.46 -9.46
CA SER A 101 -2.59 -14.70 -10.49
C SER A 101 -3.20 -13.32 -10.77
N HIS A 102 -4.36 -12.99 -10.17
CA HIS A 102 -5.03 -11.72 -10.42
C HIS A 102 -4.11 -10.54 -10.06
N PRO A 103 -3.83 -9.60 -10.99
CA PRO A 103 -2.76 -8.61 -10.80
C PRO A 103 -2.93 -7.72 -9.57
N SER A 104 -4.16 -7.43 -9.15
CA SER A 104 -4.43 -6.43 -8.11
C SER A 104 -4.99 -7.01 -6.81
N ILE A 105 -5.27 -8.31 -6.71
CA ILE A 105 -6.01 -8.86 -5.56
C ILE A 105 -5.24 -8.68 -4.25
N TYR A 106 -3.94 -8.97 -4.26
CA TYR A 106 -3.09 -8.81 -3.09
C TYR A 106 -3.07 -7.36 -2.61
N PHE A 107 -2.93 -6.41 -3.54
CA PHE A 107 -2.91 -4.99 -3.22
C PHE A 107 -4.23 -4.51 -2.62
N HIS A 108 -5.36 -4.95 -3.17
CA HIS A 108 -6.70 -4.63 -2.67
C HIS A 108 -6.94 -5.20 -1.28
N LEU A 109 -6.68 -6.50 -1.11
CA LEU A 109 -6.85 -7.19 0.17
C LEU A 109 -6.00 -6.53 1.28
N VAL A 110 -4.70 -6.26 1.04
CA VAL A 110 -3.87 -5.63 2.09
C VAL A 110 -4.28 -4.19 2.38
N LYS A 111 -4.80 -3.43 1.42
CA LYS A 111 -5.33 -2.08 1.67
C LYS A 111 -6.53 -2.14 2.64
N VAL A 112 -7.45 -3.07 2.43
CA VAL A 112 -8.60 -3.28 3.33
C VAL A 112 -8.14 -3.73 4.72
N MET A 113 -7.20 -4.69 4.78
CA MET A 113 -6.64 -5.19 6.05
C MET A 113 -5.88 -4.12 6.85
N LEU A 114 -5.26 -3.16 6.16
CA LEU A 114 -4.54 -2.06 6.79
C LEU A 114 -5.47 -1.16 7.61
N ILE A 115 -6.74 -1.01 7.20
CA ILE A 115 -7.76 -0.24 7.94
C ILE A 115 -7.94 -0.83 9.35
N LYS A 116 -7.93 -2.17 9.46
CA LYS A 116 -8.00 -2.90 10.74
C LYS A 116 -6.63 -3.08 11.42
N ASN A 117 -5.55 -2.54 10.86
CA ASN A 117 -4.17 -2.72 11.34
C ASN A 117 -3.77 -4.20 11.51
N LEU A 118 -4.27 -5.09 10.65
CA LEU A 118 -3.97 -6.53 10.68
C LEU A 118 -2.58 -6.82 10.10
N HIS A 119 -1.54 -6.30 10.76
CA HIS A 119 -0.18 -6.32 10.21
C HIS A 119 0.41 -7.72 10.02
N ALA A 120 0.06 -8.68 10.89
CA ALA A 120 0.49 -10.08 10.77
C ALA A 120 -0.13 -10.72 9.52
N ASP A 121 -1.45 -10.60 9.36
CA ASP A 121 -2.13 -11.15 8.18
C ASP A 121 -1.67 -10.47 6.87
N ILE A 122 -1.31 -9.18 6.91
CA ILE A 122 -0.74 -8.48 5.75
C ILE A 122 0.59 -9.10 5.34
N ASP A 123 1.43 -9.46 6.31
CA ASP A 123 2.72 -10.13 6.06
C ASP A 123 2.50 -11.43 5.27
N ASP A 124 1.63 -12.30 5.76
CA ASP A 124 1.28 -13.58 5.14
C ASP A 124 0.72 -13.41 3.71
N VAL A 125 -0.16 -12.41 3.51
CA VAL A 125 -0.74 -12.12 2.18
C VAL A 125 0.33 -11.60 1.22
N CYS A 126 1.28 -10.80 1.69
CA CYS A 126 2.36 -10.30 0.85
C CYS A 126 3.38 -11.38 0.50
N GLU A 127 3.72 -12.28 1.43
CA GLU A 127 4.55 -13.46 1.15
C GLU A 127 3.92 -14.33 0.07
N ARG A 128 2.62 -14.59 0.19
CA ARG A 128 1.85 -15.30 -0.83
C ARG A 128 1.87 -14.59 -2.18
N ALA A 129 1.81 -13.27 -2.21
CA ALA A 129 1.91 -12.50 -3.46
C ALA A 129 3.24 -12.76 -4.19
N VAL A 130 4.34 -12.91 -3.45
CA VAL A 130 5.66 -13.27 -4.00
C VAL A 130 5.65 -14.69 -4.55
N VAL A 131 5.15 -15.66 -3.77
CA VAL A 131 5.09 -17.09 -4.16
C VAL A 131 4.24 -17.28 -5.41
N SER A 132 3.10 -16.59 -5.49
CA SER A 132 2.20 -16.61 -6.66
C SER A 132 2.73 -15.81 -7.86
N ARG A 133 3.91 -15.20 -7.76
CA ARG A 133 4.52 -14.34 -8.80
C ARG A 133 3.57 -13.22 -9.26
N SER A 134 2.82 -12.64 -8.33
CA SER A 134 1.93 -11.52 -8.61
C SER A 134 2.71 -10.36 -9.25
N LYS A 135 2.15 -9.76 -10.29
CA LYS A 135 2.76 -8.63 -10.99
C LYS A 135 2.86 -7.37 -10.12
N LYS A 136 1.90 -7.14 -9.21
CA LYS A 136 1.84 -5.95 -8.35
C LYS A 136 1.89 -6.36 -6.86
N ILE A 137 3.11 -6.50 -6.34
CA ILE A 137 3.33 -6.79 -4.92
C ILE A 137 3.25 -5.47 -4.13
N PRO A 138 2.45 -5.40 -3.04
CA PRO A 138 2.24 -4.18 -2.25
C PRO A 138 3.43 -3.86 -1.29
N TYR A 139 4.66 -3.80 -1.81
CA TYR A 139 5.89 -3.69 -1.00
C TYR A 139 5.87 -2.53 0.00
N ARG A 140 5.25 -1.39 -0.32
CA ARG A 140 5.19 -0.22 0.58
C ARG A 140 4.34 -0.51 1.83
N ILE A 141 3.17 -1.14 1.66
CA ILE A 141 2.29 -1.54 2.76
C ILE A 141 2.93 -2.67 3.56
N TRP A 142 3.61 -3.58 2.86
CA TRP A 142 4.35 -4.68 3.48
C TRP A 142 5.47 -4.16 4.39
N ALA A 143 6.34 -3.28 3.88
CA ALA A 143 7.42 -2.67 4.65
C ALA A 143 6.89 -1.92 5.89
N TYR A 144 5.77 -1.21 5.75
CA TYR A 144 5.14 -0.53 6.89
C TYR A 144 4.61 -1.52 7.94
N SER A 145 4.00 -2.62 7.50
CA SER A 145 3.47 -3.65 8.41
C SER A 145 4.59 -4.40 9.13
N LEU A 146 5.69 -4.74 8.43
CA LEU A 146 6.90 -5.31 9.03
C LEU A 146 7.51 -4.37 10.08
N TYR A 147 7.57 -3.07 9.80
CA TYR A 147 8.00 -2.07 10.79
C TYR A 147 7.10 -2.06 12.04
N LYS A 148 5.79 -2.24 11.89
CA LYS A 148 4.83 -2.30 13.00
C LYS A 148 4.96 -3.59 13.82
N LEU A 149 5.25 -4.71 13.15
CA LEU A 149 5.58 -5.98 13.77
C LEU A 149 6.98 -6.02 14.40
N LYS A 150 7.77 -4.94 14.27
CA LYS A 150 9.17 -4.84 14.73
C LYS A 150 10.12 -5.81 13.99
N LYS A 151 9.69 -6.36 12.86
CA LYS A 151 10.50 -7.11 11.88
C LYS A 151 11.33 -6.12 11.05
N TYR A 152 12.29 -5.47 11.72
CA TYR A 152 12.98 -4.30 11.15
C TYR A 152 13.96 -4.66 10.02
N LYS A 153 14.52 -5.86 10.04
CA LYS A 153 15.45 -6.32 9.00
C LYS A 153 14.70 -6.48 7.67
N GLU A 154 13.59 -7.20 7.71
CA GLU A 154 12.73 -7.44 6.56
C GLU A 154 12.09 -6.12 6.07
N ALA A 155 11.69 -5.24 6.99
CA ALA A 155 11.18 -3.91 6.63
C ALA A 155 12.23 -3.07 5.88
N HIS A 156 13.49 -3.14 6.31
CA HIS A 156 14.62 -2.47 5.68
C HIS A 156 14.83 -3.01 4.25
N GLU A 157 14.89 -4.33 4.07
CA GLU A 157 14.99 -4.97 2.76
C GLU A 157 13.88 -4.52 1.80
N LYS A 158 12.62 -4.51 2.27
CA LYS A 158 11.49 -4.08 1.42
C LYS A 158 11.57 -2.60 1.05
N CYS A 159 12.07 -1.74 1.94
CA CYS A 159 12.33 -0.35 1.60
C CYS A 159 13.39 -0.23 0.50
N LEU A 160 14.49 -0.97 0.60
CA LEU A 160 15.55 -0.96 -0.40
C LEU A 160 15.07 -1.45 -1.76
N LEU A 161 14.25 -2.52 -1.80
CA LEU A 161 13.66 -3.03 -3.04
C LEU A 161 12.80 -1.98 -3.77
N ILE A 162 12.08 -1.13 -3.03
CA ILE A 162 11.29 -0.05 -3.63
C ILE A 162 12.22 1.05 -4.15
N LEU A 163 13.18 1.47 -3.32
CA LEU A 163 14.10 2.57 -3.64
C LEU A 163 15.10 2.24 -4.75
N ASP A 164 15.39 0.97 -4.98
CA ASP A 164 16.18 0.52 -6.13
C ASP A 164 15.45 0.82 -7.45
N LYS A 165 14.13 0.65 -7.47
CA LYS A 165 13.26 0.93 -8.63
C LYS A 165 12.88 2.40 -8.77
N ASN A 166 12.51 3.04 -7.66
CA ASN A 166 12.14 4.45 -7.61
C ASN A 166 12.82 5.15 -6.43
N LYS A 167 13.89 5.89 -6.73
CA LYS A 167 14.71 6.61 -5.74
C LYS A 167 14.05 7.88 -5.20
N GLU A 168 12.95 8.34 -5.80
CA GLU A 168 12.28 9.60 -5.47
C GLU A 168 11.05 9.41 -4.58
N GLU A 169 10.77 8.18 -4.16
CA GLU A 169 9.64 7.86 -3.28
C GLU A 169 9.92 8.35 -1.84
N HIS A 170 9.57 9.61 -1.57
CA HIS A 170 9.76 10.27 -0.27
C HIS A 170 9.12 9.48 0.89
N SER A 171 7.95 8.88 0.69
CA SER A 171 7.24 8.14 1.73
C SER A 171 8.00 6.90 2.20
N VAL A 172 8.80 6.30 1.32
CA VAL A 172 9.64 5.13 1.63
C VAL A 172 10.96 5.57 2.27
N TRP A 173 11.56 6.68 1.84
CA TRP A 173 12.70 7.29 2.56
C TRP A 173 12.34 7.61 4.02
N PHE A 174 11.14 8.13 4.25
CA PHE A 174 10.63 8.36 5.60
C PHE A 174 10.54 7.08 6.43
N LEU A 175 10.02 6.00 5.83
CA LEU A 175 9.88 4.71 6.49
C LEU A 175 11.25 4.11 6.79
N LEU A 176 12.18 4.13 5.82
CA LEU A 176 13.56 3.68 5.97
C LEU A 176 14.26 4.43 7.12
N GLY A 177 14.13 5.75 7.17
CA GLY A 177 14.65 6.56 8.27
C GLY A 177 14.10 6.13 9.64
N LYS A 178 12.82 5.78 9.74
CA LYS A 178 12.22 5.24 10.97
C LYS A 178 12.76 3.85 11.32
N VAL A 179 12.93 2.96 10.35
CA VAL A 179 13.48 1.61 10.52
C VAL A 179 14.92 1.69 11.03
N LEU A 180 15.79 2.46 10.34
CA LEU A 180 17.19 2.66 10.71
C LEU A 180 17.34 3.22 12.13
N ARG A 181 16.48 4.18 12.51
CA ARG A 181 16.45 4.72 13.86
C ARG A 181 16.13 3.67 14.92
N LYS A 182 15.22 2.73 14.62
CA LYS A 182 14.87 1.62 15.53
C LYS A 182 16.03 0.63 15.67
N CYS A 183 16.78 0.42 14.59
CA CYS A 183 17.99 -0.40 14.56
C CYS A 183 19.25 0.28 15.11
N LYS A 184 19.17 1.58 15.48
CA LYS A 184 20.27 2.44 15.93
C LYS A 184 21.33 2.80 14.87
N TYR A 185 21.01 2.69 13.59
CA TYR A 185 21.79 3.30 12.52
C TYR A 185 21.45 4.79 12.44
N ILE A 186 21.96 5.57 13.39
CA ILE A 186 21.51 6.96 13.62
C ILE A 186 21.99 7.90 12.52
N LYS A 187 23.22 7.71 12.00
CA LYS A 187 23.77 8.53 10.91
C LYS A 187 22.99 8.31 9.61
N GLU A 188 22.72 7.05 9.29
CA GLU A 188 21.97 6.64 8.09
C GLU A 188 20.49 7.01 8.22
N SER A 189 19.92 6.92 9.42
CA SER A 189 18.57 7.42 9.71
C SER A 189 18.45 8.92 9.44
N ARG A 190 19.45 9.72 9.83
CA ARG A 190 19.50 11.15 9.53
C ARG A 190 19.52 11.36 8.01
N ALA A 191 20.43 10.72 7.30
CA ALA A 191 20.54 10.85 5.84
C ALA A 191 19.24 10.46 5.10
N ALA A 192 18.58 9.38 5.53
CA ALA A 192 17.30 8.97 4.95
C ALA A 192 16.16 9.96 5.21
N LEU A 193 16.08 10.53 6.43
CA LEU A 193 15.07 11.55 6.76
C LEU A 193 15.35 12.88 6.08
N GLU A 194 16.62 13.26 5.94
CA GLU A 194 17.04 14.43 5.18
C GLU A 194 16.65 14.30 3.70
N LYS A 195 16.96 13.15 3.08
CA LYS A 195 16.54 12.85 1.70
C LYS A 195 15.02 12.93 1.54
N CYS A 196 14.26 12.37 2.49
CA CYS A 196 12.81 12.48 2.49
C CYS A 196 12.32 13.94 2.56
N CYS A 197 12.91 14.78 3.40
CA CYS A 197 12.54 16.20 3.50
C CYS A 197 12.93 16.98 2.23
N SER A 198 14.04 16.62 1.57
CA SER A 198 14.44 17.26 0.32
C SER A 198 13.49 16.97 -0.85
N LEU A 199 12.85 15.79 -0.85
CA LEU A 199 11.91 15.36 -1.89
C LEU A 199 10.51 15.94 -1.69
N ASP A 200 10.12 16.23 -0.44
CA ASP A 200 8.83 16.83 -0.10
C ASP A 200 9.01 17.85 1.07
N PRO A 201 9.47 19.07 0.77
CA PRO A 201 9.82 20.08 1.78
C PRO A 201 8.62 20.62 2.57
N GLU A 202 7.45 20.64 1.96
CA GLU A 202 6.20 21.16 2.57
C GLU A 202 5.60 20.19 3.59
N ASN A 203 6.09 18.95 3.63
CA ASN A 203 5.58 17.93 4.52
C ASN A 203 6.01 18.14 5.97
N LEU A 204 5.15 18.83 6.74
CA LEU A 204 5.37 19.11 8.15
C LEU A 204 5.65 17.86 8.99
N LYS A 205 5.12 16.68 8.60
CA LYS A 205 5.38 15.43 9.32
C LYS A 205 6.83 14.97 9.15
N TYR A 206 7.40 15.13 7.96
CA TYR A 206 8.81 14.80 7.71
C TYR A 206 9.73 15.77 8.42
N LYS A 207 9.46 17.07 8.28
CA LYS A 207 10.20 18.14 8.95
C LYS A 207 10.24 17.96 10.47
N LYS A 208 9.08 17.82 11.13
CA LYS A 208 9.00 17.56 12.58
C LYS A 208 9.77 16.31 12.99
N LYS A 209 9.77 15.27 12.16
CA LYS A 209 10.47 14.02 12.47
C LYS A 209 11.98 14.15 12.36
N TYR A 210 12.44 14.87 11.34
CA TYR A 210 13.84 15.19 11.12
C TYR A 210 14.37 16.09 12.23
N GLU A 211 13.70 17.22 12.51
CA GLU A 211 14.03 18.13 13.61
C GLU A 211 14.11 17.41 14.95
N SER A 212 13.12 16.57 15.27
CA SER A 212 13.14 15.75 16.50
C SER A 212 14.37 14.84 16.59
N LEU A 213 14.86 14.31 15.46
CA LEU A 213 16.09 13.52 15.44
C LEU A 213 17.32 14.42 15.66
N ILE A 214 17.40 15.57 14.99
CA ILE A 214 18.51 16.52 15.12
C ILE A 214 18.61 17.07 16.55
N THR A 215 17.51 17.53 17.14
CA THR A 215 17.47 17.98 18.54
C THR A 215 17.97 16.89 19.48
N LYS A 216 17.58 15.63 19.23
CA LYS A 216 18.03 14.52 20.07
C LYS A 216 19.53 14.23 19.94
N ILE A 217 20.08 14.39 18.73
CA ILE A 217 21.53 14.25 18.51
C ILE A 217 22.27 15.43 19.16
N SER A 218 21.76 16.65 19.04
CA SER A 218 22.37 17.85 19.63
C SER A 218 22.36 17.82 21.16
N THR A 219 21.25 17.41 21.78
CA THR A 219 21.12 17.33 23.24
C THR A 219 21.87 16.15 23.86
N LYS A 220 22.16 15.11 23.07
CA LYS A 220 22.86 13.89 23.49
C LYS A 220 23.81 13.44 22.38
N PRO A 221 25.03 13.99 22.30
CA PRO A 221 25.99 13.63 21.26
C PRO A 221 26.27 12.12 21.19
N GLU A 222 26.26 11.44 22.33
CA GLU A 222 26.39 9.98 22.45
C GLU A 222 25.27 9.20 21.74
N TYR A 223 24.13 9.85 21.45
CA TYR A 223 23.06 9.27 20.67
C TYR A 223 23.51 8.93 19.24
N SER A 224 24.41 9.73 18.66
CA SER A 224 24.95 9.48 17.31
C SER A 224 25.94 8.32 17.24
N SER A 225 26.60 8.01 18.37
CA SER A 225 27.63 6.97 18.49
C SER A 225 27.08 5.63 18.99
N GLN A 226 25.75 5.46 19.00
CA GLN A 226 25.15 4.21 19.43
C GLN A 226 25.48 3.08 18.46
N LYS A 227 25.92 1.95 19.01
CA LYS A 227 26.12 0.73 18.23
C LYS A 227 24.78 0.21 17.68
N PRO A 228 24.75 -0.31 16.45
CA PRO A 228 23.60 -1.00 15.89
C PRO A 228 23.07 -2.08 16.84
N LYS A 229 21.75 -2.17 16.94
CA LYS A 229 21.05 -3.20 17.74
C LYS A 229 20.79 -4.47 16.97
N ILE A 230 20.60 -4.33 15.66
CA ILE A 230 20.26 -5.40 14.72
C ILE A 230 21.21 -5.19 13.55
N GLN A 231 21.88 -6.24 13.12
CA GLN A 231 22.67 -6.19 11.90
C GLN A 231 21.73 -6.15 10.70
N LEU A 232 21.83 -5.09 9.90
CA LEU A 232 21.12 -4.98 8.63
C LEU A 232 22.01 -5.47 7.48
N ASP A 233 21.36 -5.87 6.39
CA ASP A 233 22.05 -6.34 5.20
C ASP A 233 22.68 -5.17 4.43
N THR A 234 23.74 -5.45 3.68
CA THR A 234 24.43 -4.45 2.86
C THR A 234 23.78 -4.36 1.47
N PRO A 235 23.55 -3.15 0.94
CA PRO A 235 23.91 -1.85 1.51
C PRO A 235 22.86 -1.31 2.51
N ILE A 236 23.28 -0.60 3.57
CA ILE A 236 22.37 -0.04 4.60
C ILE A 236 21.47 1.06 4.02
N LEU A 237 22.00 1.86 3.09
CA LEU A 237 21.25 2.80 2.27
C LEU A 237 21.30 2.32 0.82
N PRO A 238 20.27 2.57 0.00
CA PRO A 238 20.33 2.17 -1.41
C PRO A 238 21.48 2.91 -2.10
N LYS A 239 22.19 2.22 -3.01
CA LYS A 239 23.27 2.84 -3.79
C LYS A 239 22.67 3.97 -4.63
N GLN A 240 23.00 5.21 -4.29
CA GLN A 240 22.66 6.33 -5.14
C GLN A 240 23.57 6.25 -6.37
N SER A 241 22.98 6.18 -7.57
CA SER A 241 23.72 6.52 -8.78
C SER A 241 24.24 7.93 -8.59
N ALA A 242 25.54 8.16 -8.74
CA ALA A 242 26.16 9.46 -8.54
C ALA A 242 25.39 10.51 -9.34
N ILE A 243 24.50 11.24 -8.67
CA ILE A 243 23.94 12.47 -9.19
C ILE A 243 25.13 13.41 -9.07
N LYS A 244 25.75 13.73 -10.21
CA LYS A 244 26.62 14.89 -10.30
C LYS A 244 25.77 16.07 -9.85
N PHE A 245 25.90 16.45 -8.60
CA PHE A 245 25.46 17.75 -8.16
C PHE A 245 26.31 18.74 -8.96
N ALA A 246 25.69 19.35 -9.97
CA ALA A 246 26.20 20.58 -10.51
C ALA A 246 26.33 21.53 -9.32
N GLU A 247 27.57 21.93 -9.06
CA GLU A 247 27.93 22.93 -8.08
C GLU A 247 27.02 24.14 -8.25
N ASN A 248 26.12 24.35 -7.30
CA ASN A 248 25.69 25.69 -6.98
C ASN A 248 25.83 25.89 -5.47
N ARG A 249 26.79 26.75 -5.17
CA ARG A 249 27.32 27.10 -3.86
C ARG A 249 26.23 27.67 -2.97
N GLY A 250 26.33 27.37 -1.68
CA GLY A 250 25.68 28.16 -0.63
C GLY A 250 25.00 27.36 0.47
N CYS A 251 25.77 26.56 1.22
CA CYS A 251 25.70 26.49 2.68
C CYS A 251 26.74 25.47 3.17
N GLU A 252 27.71 25.99 3.90
CA GLU A 252 28.80 25.26 4.54
C GLU A 252 28.24 24.26 5.56
N ASP A 253 28.47 22.97 5.32
CA ASP A 253 28.80 21.93 6.31
C ASP A 253 28.59 20.54 5.68
N LEU A 254 29.43 20.21 4.70
CA LEU A 254 29.49 18.90 4.08
C LEU A 254 30.94 18.51 3.79
N PHE A 255 31.69 18.24 4.86
CA PHE A 255 32.90 17.44 4.77
C PHE A 255 32.97 16.45 5.93
N CYS A 256 32.65 15.20 5.62
CA CYS A 256 33.36 14.01 6.10
C CYS A 256 32.93 12.83 5.21
N LEU A 257 33.44 12.84 3.96
CA LEU A 257 33.87 11.60 3.32
C LEU A 257 35.00 11.01 4.18
N LEU A 258 35.07 9.69 4.30
CA LEU A 258 36.27 8.88 4.14
C LEU A 258 35.90 7.39 4.28
N PHE A 259 36.36 6.64 3.27
CA PHE A 259 36.52 5.18 3.07
C PHE A 259 35.88 4.19 4.05
#